data_AF-A0A955NMQ4-F1
#
_entry.id   AF-A0A955NMQ4-F1
#
_cell.length_a   1.000
_cell.length_b   1.000
_cell.length_c   1.000
_cell.angle_alpha   90.00
_cell.angle_beta   90.00
_cell.angle_gamma   90.00
#
_symmetry.space_group_name_H-M   'P 1'
#
loop_
_entity.id
_entity.type
_entity.pdbx_description
1 polymer ?
#
loop_
_entity_poly.entity_id
_entity_poly.type
_entity_poly.pdbx_seq_one_letter_code
_entity_poly.pdbx_strand_id
1 'polypeptide(L)'
;FFLPLPLWMVMRGGEPRDVIPLVPAFLILAGAGGARLWDWGAEVDRSASVFGRVVAAGLILLTLLFCIPGSLRFQLGNQGQEVEHRLMGEWIKEHYPRDERTVLTRKPMVAYYADGKSQSIVMGSLDDLRQHAMKCEAKFLAVDSRTTAKVYPQYAELLNSDSAPDWLK
;
A
#
# COMPACT_ATOMS: atom_id res chain seq x y z
N PHE A 1 -6.13 -33.44 8.50
CA PHE A 1 -4.95 -32.76 7.95
C PHE A 1 -5.01 -31.30 8.37
N PHE A 2 -4.32 -30.92 9.44
CA PHE A 2 -4.19 -29.51 9.83
C PHE A 2 -3.08 -28.90 8.97
N LEU A 3 -3.46 -28.24 7.87
CA LEU A 3 -2.53 -27.32 7.22
C LEU A 3 -2.16 -26.25 8.24
N PRO A 4 -0.86 -25.91 8.42
CA PRO A 4 -0.49 -24.81 9.30
C PRO A 4 -1.23 -23.56 8.81
N LEU A 5 -2.00 -22.96 9.73
CA LEU A 5 -2.81 -21.74 9.53
C LEU A 5 -2.16 -20.67 8.63
N PRO A 6 -0.83 -20.41 8.73
CA PRO A 6 -0.13 -19.47 7.84
C PRO A 6 -0.22 -19.82 6.34
N LEU A 7 -0.09 -21.10 5.99
CA LEU A 7 -0.12 -21.55 4.59
C LEU A 7 -1.52 -21.43 4.00
N TRP A 8 -2.54 -21.68 4.82
CA TRP A 8 -3.94 -21.58 4.42
C TRP A 8 -4.36 -20.13 4.14
N MET A 9 -3.87 -19.17 4.93
CA MET A 9 -4.10 -17.73 4.69
C MET A 9 -3.44 -17.23 3.40
N VAL A 10 -2.21 -17.67 3.12
CA VAL A 10 -1.50 -17.30 1.88
C VAL A 10 -2.20 -17.88 0.64
N MET A 11 -2.71 -19.12 0.70
CA MET A 11 -3.39 -19.75 -0.44
C MET A 11 -4.79 -19.20 -0.74
N ARG A 12 -5.45 -18.52 0.22
CA ARG A 12 -6.80 -17.97 0.02
C ARG A 12 -6.85 -16.50 -0.42
N GLY A 13 -5.70 -15.92 -0.77
CA GLY A 13 -5.63 -14.52 -1.20
C GLY A 13 -5.74 -13.54 -0.02
N GLY A 14 -5.11 -13.87 1.11
CA GLY A 14 -4.92 -12.92 2.21
C GLY A 14 -4.30 -11.62 1.72
N GLU A 15 -4.61 -10.52 2.40
CA GLU A 15 -4.01 -9.25 2.04
C GLU A 15 -2.50 -9.30 2.33
N PRO A 16 -1.64 -8.60 1.55
CA PRO A 16 -0.18 -8.64 1.78
C PRO A 16 0.23 -8.30 3.22
N ARG A 17 -0.57 -7.49 3.92
CA ARG A 17 -0.35 -7.14 5.33
C ARG A 17 -0.47 -8.32 6.29
N ASP A 18 -1.23 -9.35 5.94
CA ASP A 18 -1.45 -10.54 6.77
C ASP A 18 -0.19 -11.43 6.82
N VAL A 19 0.73 -11.24 5.86
CA VAL A 19 2.01 -11.96 5.79
C VAL A 19 3.08 -11.31 6.67
N ILE A 20 2.95 -10.01 6.98
CA ILE A 20 3.96 -9.25 7.74
C ILE A 20 4.27 -9.89 9.10
N PRO A 21 3.28 -10.30 9.93
CA PRO A 21 3.56 -10.93 11.21
C PRO A 21 4.26 -12.29 11.11
N LEU A 22 4.18 -12.95 9.94
CA LEU A 22 4.81 -14.25 9.69
C LEU A 22 6.28 -14.12 9.29
N VAL A 23 6.72 -12.95 8.83
CA VAL A 23 8.09 -12.72 8.35
C VAL A 23 9.15 -13.13 9.40
N PRO A 24 9.06 -12.74 10.69
CA PRO A 24 10.06 -13.16 11.68
C PRO A 24 10.14 -14.68 11.84
N ALA A 25 8.99 -15.38 11.82
CA ALA A 25 8.96 -16.84 11.92
C ALA A 25 9.64 -17.51 10.72
N PHE A 26 9.39 -17.00 9.50
CA PHE A 26 10.07 -17.48 8.29
C PHE A 26 11.58 -17.22 8.35
N LEU A 27 12.02 -16.07 8.84
CA LEU A 27 13.44 -15.76 9.00
C LEU A 27 14.13 -16.69 10.00
N ILE A 28 13.49 -16.99 11.13
CA ILE A 28 14.00 -17.95 12.12
C ILE A 28 14.11 -19.36 11.52
N LEU A 29 13.06 -19.82 10.82
CA LEU A 29 13.06 -21.14 10.19
C LEU A 29 14.10 -21.22 9.07
N ALA A 30 14.25 -20.18 8.25
CA ALA A 30 15.26 -20.11 7.21
C ALA A 30 16.69 -20.11 7.80
N GLY A 31 16.92 -19.35 8.88
CA GLY A 31 18.21 -19.33 9.57
C GLY A 31 18.55 -20.67 10.20
N ALA A 32 17.62 -21.27 10.95
CA ALA A 32 17.81 -22.58 11.58
C ALA A 32 17.98 -23.70 10.54
N GLY A 33 17.20 -23.65 9.45
CA GLY A 33 17.32 -24.58 8.33
C GLY A 33 18.66 -24.45 7.62
N GLY A 34 19.10 -23.21 7.37
CA GLY A 34 20.41 -22.92 6.77
C GLY A 34 21.58 -23.42 7.63
N ALA A 35 21.53 -23.17 8.95
CA ALA A 35 22.55 -23.66 9.88
C ALA A 35 22.64 -25.19 9.88
N ARG A 36 21.49 -25.89 9.94
CA ARG A 36 21.48 -27.36 9.85
C ARG A 36 22.00 -27.90 8.53
N LEU A 37 21.65 -27.26 7.42
CA LEU A 37 22.16 -27.64 6.09
C LEU A 37 23.68 -27.44 6.00
N TRP A 38 24.19 -26.39 6.64
CA TRP A 38 25.62 -26.12 6.72
C TRP A 38 26.36 -27.20 7.51
N ASP A 39 25.89 -27.51 8.72
CA ASP A 39 26.48 -28.54 9.58
C ASP A 39 26.46 -29.91 8.91
N TRP A 40 25.34 -30.27 8.29
CA TRP A 40 25.21 -31.52 7.53
C TRP A 40 26.18 -31.56 6.34
N GLY A 41 26.33 -30.45 5.61
CA GLY A 41 27.27 -30.34 4.51
C GLY A 41 28.74 -30.45 4.92
N ALA A 42 29.07 -30.20 6.20
CA ALA A 42 30.41 -30.37 6.74
C ALA A 42 30.71 -31.83 7.13
N GLU A 43 29.68 -32.62 7.49
CA GLU A 43 29.81 -34.03 7.87
C GLU A 43 29.84 -34.99 6.67
N VAL A 44 29.15 -34.65 5.58
CA VAL A 44 29.13 -35.50 4.38
C VAL A 44 30.37 -35.23 3.51
N ASP A 45 31.09 -36.31 3.18
CA ASP A 45 32.36 -36.36 2.45
C ASP A 45 32.43 -35.39 1.24
N ARG A 46 33.64 -34.89 0.92
CA ARG A 46 33.90 -33.73 0.01
C ARG A 46 33.19 -33.78 -1.35
N SER A 47 32.82 -34.97 -1.83
CA SER A 47 32.05 -35.18 -3.07
C SER A 47 30.58 -34.73 -2.97
N ALA A 48 29.92 -34.93 -1.82
CA ALA A 48 28.56 -34.46 -1.57
C ALA A 48 28.48 -32.95 -1.30
N SER A 49 29.62 -32.30 -1.01
CA SER A 49 29.69 -30.87 -0.72
C SER A 49 29.33 -29.99 -1.93
N VAL A 50 29.51 -30.48 -3.16
CA VAL A 50 29.16 -29.71 -4.38
C VAL A 50 27.65 -29.69 -4.57
N PHE A 51 26.99 -30.85 -4.39
CA PHE A 51 25.53 -30.95 -4.51
C PHE A 51 24.82 -30.07 -3.47
N GLY A 52 25.26 -30.11 -2.21
CA GLY A 52 24.72 -29.25 -1.14
C GLY A 52 24.86 -27.76 -1.45
N ARG A 53 26.01 -27.33 -1.98
CA ARG A 53 26.24 -25.94 -2.41
C ARG A 53 25.34 -25.53 -3.58
N VAL A 54 25.14 -26.40 -4.56
CA VAL A 54 24.26 -26.14 -5.70
C VAL A 54 22.81 -26.02 -5.25
N VAL A 55 22.35 -26.90 -4.35
CA VAL A 55 21.00 -26.83 -3.78
C VAL A 55 20.80 -25.56 -2.96
N ALA A 56 21.75 -25.20 -2.09
CA ALA A 56 21.70 -23.97 -1.30
C ALA A 56 21.69 -22.72 -2.19
N ALA A 57 22.57 -22.67 -3.20
CA ALA A 57 22.60 -21.58 -4.18
C ALA A 57 21.30 -21.50 -4.98
N GLY A 58 20.72 -22.64 -5.37
CA GLY A 58 19.43 -22.72 -6.03
C GLY A 58 18.29 -22.19 -5.18
N LEU A 59 18.24 -22.52 -3.89
CA LEU A 59 17.24 -22.00 -2.95
C LEU A 59 17.37 -20.49 -2.72
N ILE A 60 18.60 -19.98 -2.59
CA ILE A 60 18.86 -18.54 -2.49
C ILE A 60 18.41 -17.83 -3.77
N LEU A 61 18.80 -18.34 -4.93
CA LEU A 61 18.40 -17.77 -6.22
C LEU A 61 16.89 -17.77 -6.40
N LEU A 62 16.21 -18.86 -6.02
CA LEU A 62 14.75 -18.96 -6.10
C LEU A 62 14.06 -17.99 -5.15
N THR A 63 14.61 -17.80 -3.94
CA THR A 63 14.13 -16.79 -2.98
C THR A 63 14.28 -15.39 -3.55
N LEU A 64 15.45 -15.06 -4.11
CA LEU A 64 15.69 -13.76 -4.76
C LEU A 64 14.73 -13.53 -5.94
N LEU A 65 14.56 -14.53 -6.80
CA LEU A 65 13.63 -14.46 -7.93
C LEU A 65 12.17 -14.26 -7.50
N PHE A 66 11.79 -14.74 -6.31
CA PHE A 66 10.43 -14.55 -5.79
C PHE A 66 10.25 -13.18 -5.11
N CYS A 67 11.26 -12.70 -4.38
CA CYS A 67 11.20 -11.45 -3.63
C CYS A 67 11.39 -10.19 -4.51
N ILE A 68 12.31 -10.24 -5.49
CA ILE A 68 12.71 -9.07 -6.29
C ILE A 68 11.57 -8.51 -7.16
N PRO A 69 10.75 -9.31 -7.87
CA PRO A 69 9.69 -8.76 -8.71
C PRO A 69 8.60 -8.06 -7.89
N GLY A 70 8.32 -8.54 -6.68
CA GLY A 70 7.34 -7.93 -5.77
C GLY A 70 7.78 -6.56 -5.29
N SER A 71 9.03 -6.43 -4.84
CA SER A 71 9.59 -5.14 -4.39
C SER A 71 9.74 -4.14 -5.54
N LEU A 72 10.18 -4.59 -6.72
CA LEU A 72 10.28 -3.75 -7.91
C LEU A 72 8.91 -3.23 -8.36
N ARG A 73 7.88 -4.09 -8.39
CA ARG A 73 6.51 -3.67 -8.74
C ARG A 73 5.95 -2.66 -7.74
N PHE A 74 6.22 -2.85 -6.45
CA PHE A 74 5.80 -1.91 -5.41
C PHE A 74 6.48 -0.55 -5.57
N GLN A 75 7.80 -0.53 -5.79
CA GLN A 75 8.55 0.71 -6.00
C GLN A 75 8.14 1.43 -7.29
N LEU A 76 8.09 0.71 -8.42
CA LEU A 76 7.78 1.31 -9.72
C LEU A 76 6.31 1.74 -9.84
N GLY A 77 5.38 1.09 -9.13
CA GLY A 77 3.96 1.39 -9.18
C GLY A 77 3.53 2.63 -8.39
N ASN A 78 4.33 3.07 -7.41
CA ASN A 78 3.95 4.16 -6.49
C ASN A 78 4.58 5.52 -6.81
N GLN A 79 5.63 5.61 -7.63
CA GLN A 79 6.40 6.86 -7.76
C GLN A 79 5.60 8.06 -8.30
N GLY A 80 4.58 7.84 -9.14
CA GLY A 80 3.75 8.95 -9.64
C GLY A 80 2.73 9.48 -8.62
N GLN A 81 2.21 8.61 -7.74
CA GLN A 81 1.07 8.95 -6.88
C GLN A 81 1.46 9.81 -5.69
N GLU A 82 2.64 9.59 -5.13
CA GLU A 82 3.14 10.39 -4.02
C GLU A 82 3.39 11.84 -4.43
N VAL A 83 3.73 12.05 -5.72
CA VAL A 83 3.98 13.39 -6.29
C VAL A 83 2.69 14.20 -6.37
N GLU A 84 1.60 13.65 -6.92
CA GLU A 84 0.34 14.39 -7.10
C GLU A 84 -0.28 14.82 -5.75
N HIS A 85 -0.34 13.91 -4.77
CA HIS A 85 -0.90 14.24 -3.45
C HIS A 85 -0.06 15.31 -2.74
N ARG A 86 1.27 15.24 -2.89
CA ARG A 86 2.20 16.21 -2.33
C ARG A 86 2.02 17.57 -2.98
N LEU A 87 2.04 17.64 -4.32
CA LEU A 87 1.86 18.90 -5.05
C LEU A 87 0.54 19.59 -4.70
N MET A 88 -0.55 18.83 -4.64
CA MET A 88 -1.86 19.39 -4.26
C MET A 88 -1.89 19.87 -2.80
N GLY A 89 -1.32 19.09 -1.87
CA GLY A 89 -1.25 19.49 -0.47
C GLY A 89 -0.36 20.72 -0.25
N GLU A 90 0.82 20.76 -0.87
CA GLU A 90 1.72 21.92 -0.83
C GLU A 90 1.06 23.16 -1.44
N TRP A 91 0.33 23.01 -2.55
CA TRP A 91 -0.47 24.11 -3.13
C TRP A 91 -1.50 24.66 -2.14
N ILE A 92 -2.28 23.80 -1.46
CA ILE A 92 -3.24 24.24 -0.42
C ILE A 92 -2.52 24.96 0.72
N LYS A 93 -1.35 24.44 1.14
CA LYS A 93 -0.55 25.04 2.22
C LYS A 93 -0.07 26.45 1.89
N GLU A 94 0.33 26.68 0.64
CA GLU A 94 0.85 27.97 0.17
C GLU A 94 -0.25 29.02 -0.02
N HIS A 95 -1.47 28.60 -0.36
CA HIS A 95 -2.54 29.53 -0.78
C HIS A 95 -3.59 29.80 0.30
N TYR A 96 -3.68 28.97 1.34
CA TYR A 96 -4.73 29.08 2.35
C TYR A 96 -4.17 29.11 3.77
N PRO A 97 -4.80 29.85 4.71
CA PRO A 97 -4.41 29.85 6.11
C PRO A 97 -4.74 28.51 6.78
N ARG A 98 -4.03 28.16 7.86
CA ARG A 98 -4.06 26.82 8.47
C ARG A 98 -5.45 26.35 8.93
N ASP A 99 -6.26 27.28 9.42
CA ASP A 99 -7.62 27.05 9.88
C ASP A 99 -8.61 26.73 8.75
N GLU A 100 -8.29 27.07 7.50
CA GLU A 100 -9.08 26.77 6.32
C GLU A 100 -8.67 25.45 5.63
N ARG A 101 -7.61 24.77 6.09
CA ARG A 101 -7.05 23.58 5.42
C ARG A 101 -7.74 22.28 5.81
N THR A 102 -9.07 22.27 5.85
CA THR A 102 -9.83 21.03 6.06
C THR A 102 -10.12 20.38 4.71
N VAL A 103 -9.55 19.19 4.49
CA VAL A 103 -9.60 18.46 3.22
C VAL A 103 -10.43 17.19 3.39
N LEU A 104 -11.54 17.10 2.65
CA LEU A 104 -12.26 15.84 2.44
C LEU A 104 -11.50 14.99 1.43
N THR A 105 -11.02 13.84 1.87
CA THR A 105 -10.25 12.95 1.00
C THR A 105 -10.28 11.49 1.46
N ARG A 106 -10.11 10.60 0.50
CA ARG A 106 -9.77 9.18 0.72
C ARG A 106 -8.28 8.95 0.99
N LYS A 107 -7.44 9.94 0.65
CA LYS A 107 -5.99 9.87 0.66
C LYS A 107 -5.46 10.91 1.64
N PRO A 108 -5.30 10.57 2.94
CA PRO A 108 -4.96 11.53 3.98
C PRO A 108 -3.62 12.25 3.73
N MET A 109 -2.78 11.74 2.83
CA MET A 109 -1.53 12.39 2.41
C MET A 109 -1.74 13.82 1.90
N VAL A 110 -2.84 14.13 1.21
CA VAL A 110 -3.11 15.50 0.74
C VAL A 110 -3.24 16.47 1.92
N ALA A 111 -4.05 16.09 2.93
CA ALA A 111 -4.23 16.89 4.14
C ALA A 111 -2.94 17.00 4.96
N TYR A 112 -2.15 15.93 5.00
CA TYR A 112 -0.84 15.92 5.66
C TYR A 112 0.10 16.96 5.03
N TYR A 113 0.26 16.95 3.70
CA TYR A 113 1.11 17.92 3.00
C TYR A 113 0.55 19.35 3.07
N ALA A 114 -0.76 19.50 3.21
CA ALA A 114 -1.41 20.79 3.47
C ALA A 114 -1.12 21.36 4.88
N ASP A 115 -0.58 20.57 5.82
CA ASP A 115 -0.59 20.89 7.26
C ASP A 115 -2.02 21.23 7.74
N GLY A 116 -2.96 20.39 7.31
CA GLY A 116 -4.41 20.56 7.46
C GLY A 116 -5.11 19.41 8.18
N LYS A 117 -6.43 19.51 8.31
CA LYS A 117 -7.27 18.46 8.89
C LYS A 117 -7.77 17.53 7.79
N SER A 118 -7.60 16.22 7.98
CA SER A 118 -8.14 15.22 7.07
C SER A 118 -9.53 14.79 7.52
N GLN A 119 -10.50 14.80 6.60
CA GLN A 119 -11.84 14.26 6.81
C GLN A 119 -12.13 13.21 5.74
N SER A 120 -12.84 12.15 6.10
CA SER A 120 -13.16 11.06 5.18
C SER A 120 -14.33 11.43 4.27
N ILE A 121 -14.26 11.03 3.01
CA ILE A 121 -15.40 11.13 2.09
C ILE A 121 -16.49 10.14 2.52
N VAL A 122 -17.73 10.61 2.62
CA VAL A 122 -18.90 9.76 2.89
C VAL A 122 -19.34 9.01 1.64
N MET A 123 -19.94 7.82 1.81
CA MET A 123 -20.70 7.19 0.74
C MET A 123 -22.12 7.74 0.75
N GLY A 124 -22.57 8.24 -0.40
CA GLY A 124 -23.92 8.74 -0.58
C GLY A 124 -24.04 9.49 -1.89
N SER A 125 -25.12 10.26 -2.03
CA SER A 125 -25.31 11.21 -3.12
C SER A 125 -24.31 12.39 -3.04
N LEU A 126 -24.30 13.25 -4.06
CA LEU A 126 -23.56 14.52 -4.00
C LEU A 126 -24.11 15.47 -2.94
N ASP A 127 -25.41 15.38 -2.63
CA ASP A 127 -26.01 16.20 -1.57
C ASP A 127 -25.54 15.73 -0.18
N ASP A 128 -25.45 14.42 0.04
CA ASP A 128 -24.88 13.86 1.28
C ASP A 128 -23.42 14.30 1.46
N LEU A 129 -22.64 14.30 0.37
CA LEU A 129 -21.27 14.78 0.37
C LEU A 129 -21.19 16.27 0.72
N ARG A 130 -22.07 17.09 0.15
CA ARG A 130 -22.16 18.53 0.44
C ARG A 130 -22.51 18.78 1.90
N GLN A 131 -23.55 18.12 2.41
CA GLN A 131 -23.96 18.23 3.81
C GLN A 131 -22.82 17.81 4.76
N HIS A 132 -22.10 16.75 4.40
CA HIS A 132 -20.93 16.31 5.16
C HIS A 132 -19.79 17.34 5.12
N ALA A 133 -19.50 17.90 3.95
CA ALA A 133 -18.50 18.96 3.79
C ALA A 133 -18.81 20.17 4.66
N MET A 134 -20.08 20.62 4.67
CA MET A 134 -20.55 21.71 5.52
C MET A 134 -20.40 21.38 7.01
N LYS A 135 -20.81 20.17 7.43
CA LYS A 135 -20.71 19.73 8.83
C LYS A 135 -19.26 19.68 9.33
N CYS A 136 -18.33 19.31 8.45
CA CYS A 136 -16.91 19.20 8.77
C CYS A 136 -16.14 20.50 8.53
N GLU A 137 -16.80 21.57 8.08
CA GLU A 137 -16.16 22.82 7.67
C GLU A 137 -15.04 22.59 6.64
N ALA A 138 -15.24 21.61 5.75
CA ALA A 138 -14.27 21.27 4.71
C ALA A 138 -14.28 22.33 3.61
N LYS A 139 -13.09 22.81 3.26
CA LYS A 139 -12.88 23.78 2.17
C LYS A 139 -12.42 23.12 0.88
N PHE A 140 -11.85 21.93 0.98
CA PHE A 140 -11.31 21.19 -0.15
C PHE A 140 -11.91 19.79 -0.23
N LEU A 141 -12.15 19.33 -1.46
CA LEU A 141 -12.43 17.95 -1.77
C LEU A 141 -11.33 17.44 -2.71
N ALA A 142 -10.59 16.43 -2.28
CA ALA A 142 -9.56 15.79 -3.08
C ALA A 142 -10.01 14.39 -3.51
N VAL A 143 -10.26 14.24 -4.81
CA VAL A 143 -10.65 12.98 -5.48
C VAL A 143 -9.53 12.48 -6.39
N ASP A 144 -9.37 11.17 -6.49
CA ASP A 144 -8.40 10.54 -7.40
C ASP A 144 -9.09 9.62 -8.42
N SER A 145 -8.61 9.64 -9.67
CA SER A 145 -9.25 8.90 -10.78
C SER A 145 -9.25 7.39 -10.57
N ARG A 146 -8.18 6.85 -9.97
CA ARG A 146 -7.99 5.41 -9.76
C ARG A 146 -8.99 4.81 -8.77
N THR A 147 -9.27 5.55 -7.70
CA THR A 147 -10.06 5.06 -6.58
C THR A 147 -11.50 5.53 -6.67
N THR A 148 -11.73 6.78 -7.06
CA THR A 148 -13.08 7.38 -7.10
C THR A 148 -13.95 6.59 -8.08
N ALA A 149 -13.48 6.35 -9.30
CA ALA A 149 -14.25 5.58 -10.29
C ALA A 149 -14.59 4.15 -9.83
N LYS A 150 -13.73 3.52 -9.02
CA LYS A 150 -13.91 2.13 -8.57
C LYS A 150 -14.75 2.00 -7.29
N VAL A 151 -14.57 2.92 -6.35
CA VAL A 151 -15.12 2.80 -4.99
C VAL A 151 -16.27 3.78 -4.75
N TYR A 152 -16.27 4.93 -5.41
CA TYR A 152 -17.30 5.96 -5.34
C TYR A 152 -17.74 6.37 -6.75
N PRO A 153 -18.29 5.44 -7.54
CA PRO A 153 -18.65 5.70 -8.94
C PRO A 153 -19.60 6.89 -9.09
N GLN A 154 -20.42 7.19 -8.08
CA GLN A 154 -21.30 8.35 -8.07
C GLN A 154 -20.58 9.70 -8.02
N TYR A 155 -19.29 9.71 -7.65
CA TYR A 155 -18.43 10.90 -7.67
C TYR A 155 -17.50 10.93 -8.89
N ALA A 156 -17.65 9.99 -9.83
CA ALA A 156 -16.80 9.92 -11.02
C ALA A 156 -16.88 11.19 -11.88
N GLU A 157 -18.04 11.86 -11.91
CA GLU A 157 -18.22 13.14 -12.61
C GLU A 157 -17.35 14.26 -12.04
N LEU A 158 -17.00 14.20 -10.75
CA LEU A 158 -16.12 15.18 -10.10
C LEU A 158 -14.66 15.05 -10.56
N LEU A 159 -14.30 14.00 -11.30
CA LEU A 159 -12.98 13.88 -11.93
C LEU A 159 -12.81 14.86 -13.09
N ASN A 160 -13.91 15.41 -13.63
CA ASN A 160 -13.89 16.49 -14.59
C ASN A 160 -14.27 17.80 -13.87
N SER A 161 -13.33 18.74 -13.78
CA SER A 161 -13.55 20.05 -13.14
C SER A 161 -14.73 20.81 -13.75
N ASP A 162 -14.97 20.65 -15.05
CA ASP A 162 -16.02 21.37 -15.75
C ASP A 162 -17.42 20.86 -15.37
N SER A 163 -17.49 19.59 -14.97
CA SER A 163 -18.72 18.91 -14.52
C SER A 163 -18.96 19.05 -13.02
N ALA A 164 -18.06 19.69 -12.27
CA ALA A 164 -18.25 19.92 -10.86
C ALA A 164 -19.47 20.82 -10.61
N PRO A 165 -20.29 20.54 -9.58
CA PRO A 165 -21.42 21.39 -9.23
C PRO A 165 -20.93 22.76 -8.71
N ASP A 166 -21.73 23.81 -8.91
CA ASP A 166 -21.31 25.20 -8.63
C ASP A 166 -20.91 25.46 -7.16
N TRP A 167 -21.42 24.68 -6.22
CA TRP A 167 -21.04 24.81 -4.80
C TRP A 167 -19.63 24.29 -4.49
N LEU A 168 -19.00 23.57 -5.44
CA LEU A 168 -17.67 22.99 -5.31
C LEU A 168 -16.60 23.79 -6.11
N LYS A 169 -17.03 24.67 -7.00
CA LYS A 169 -16.16 25.57 -7.79
C LYS A 169 -15.77 26.79 -6.97
#